data_AF-A0A9E4Q6W0-F1
#
_entry.id   AF-A0A9E4Q6W0-F1
#
_cell.length_a   1.000
_cell.length_b   1.000
_cell.length_c   1.000
_cell.angle_alpha   90.00
_cell.angle_beta   90.00
_cell.angle_gamma   90.00
#
_symmetry.space_group_name_H-M   'P 1'
#
loop_
_entity.id
_entity.type
_entity.pdbx_description
1 polymer ?
#
loop_
_entity_poly.entity_id
_entity_poly.type
_entity_poly.pdbx_seq_one_letter_code
_entity_poly.pdbx_strand_id
1 'polypeptide(L)'
;MAYCPNCGTEAEPSFNYCSVCGRDLTGRSSTATAQQVPQELPSTLDYHISVRRILIMSVLSHGLYLFYWFFLTWKQYRDHTGNPVFPVWHAMTLMVPVYSLFRTHAHMRTYKELMLDAGVHSTINVGMIVGLVFTSSVLDTVSFNLGGGFAGSAEISTGTAAARLAINLVSVAIVSGLLLHLQGNLNRYWHSLESATIVDVKIGFSEVFLVFIGVFLWIDTIATLVNPAYLAGL
;
A
#
# COMPACT_ATOMS: atom_id res chain seq x y z
N MET A 1 23.27 -18.87 19.87
CA MET A 1 22.21 -18.74 18.84
C MET A 1 22.26 -17.34 18.30
N ALA A 2 22.31 -17.17 16.98
CA ALA A 2 22.40 -15.85 16.35
C ALA A 2 21.01 -15.44 15.85
N TYR A 3 20.63 -14.18 16.05
CA TYR A 3 19.37 -13.66 15.53
C TYR A 3 19.62 -12.66 14.41
N CYS A 4 18.73 -12.64 13.42
CA CYS A 4 18.75 -11.66 12.35
C CYS A 4 18.47 -10.26 12.92
N PRO A 5 19.35 -9.26 12.71
CA PRO A 5 19.20 -7.92 13.30
C PRO A 5 18.01 -7.13 12.72
N ASN A 6 17.37 -7.63 11.66
CA ASN A 6 16.29 -6.95 10.95
C ASN A 6 14.90 -7.53 11.21
N CYS A 7 14.81 -8.83 11.52
CA CYS A 7 13.51 -9.48 11.73
C CYS A 7 13.45 -10.34 12.99
N GLY A 8 14.55 -10.45 13.74
CA GLY A 8 14.59 -11.21 15.00
C GLY A 8 14.49 -12.73 14.85
N THR A 9 14.38 -13.25 13.63
CA THR A 9 14.37 -14.71 13.40
C THR A 9 15.73 -15.30 13.72
N GLU A 10 15.75 -16.49 14.32
CA GLU A 10 16.98 -17.26 14.53
C GLU A 10 17.64 -17.57 13.18
N ALA A 11 18.92 -17.24 13.08
CA ALA A 11 19.72 -17.45 11.88
C ALA A 11 20.78 -18.51 12.18
N GLU A 12 20.85 -19.55 11.35
CA GLU A 12 21.96 -20.49 11.45
C GLU A 12 23.27 -19.78 11.07
N PRO A 13 24.38 -20.06 11.77
CA PRO A 13 25.67 -19.41 11.51
C PRO A 13 26.24 -19.63 10.10
N SER A 14 25.74 -20.62 9.36
CA SER A 14 26.15 -21.00 8.00
C SER A 14 25.48 -20.16 6.90
N PHE A 15 24.39 -19.45 7.18
CA PHE A 15 23.65 -18.71 6.17
C PHE A 15 24.20 -17.29 5.97
N ASN A 16 24.52 -16.97 4.71
CA ASN A 16 24.89 -15.61 4.30
C ASN A 16 23.70 -14.65 4.26
N TYR A 17 22.47 -15.16 4.21
CA TYR A 17 21.24 -14.36 4.15
C TYR A 17 20.18 -14.91 5.10
N CYS A 18 19.35 -14.03 5.66
CA CYS A 18 18.20 -14.42 6.46
C CYS A 18 17.12 -15.09 5.59
N SER A 19 16.69 -16.28 5.99
CA SER A 19 15.66 -17.07 5.29
C SER A 19 14.27 -16.41 5.27
N VAL A 20 13.98 -15.50 6.20
CA VAL A 20 12.67 -14.85 6.32
C VAL A 20 12.63 -13.48 5.65
N CYS A 21 13.69 -12.68 5.79
CA CYS A 21 13.69 -11.29 5.31
C CYS A 21 14.74 -10.97 4.24
N GLY A 22 15.59 -11.94 3.86
CA GLY A 22 16.57 -11.80 2.79
C GLY A 22 17.78 -10.90 3.11
N ARG A 23 17.95 -10.45 4.36
CA ARG A 23 19.07 -9.58 4.73
C ARG A 23 20.39 -10.35 4.84
N ASP A 24 21.45 -9.75 4.29
CA ASP A 24 22.83 -10.24 4.38
C ASP A 24 23.34 -10.29 5.83
N LEU A 25 24.01 -11.38 6.19
CA LEU A 25 24.54 -11.69 7.52
C LEU A 25 26.09 -11.82 7.53
N THR A 26 26.76 -11.67 6.39
CA THR A 26 28.20 -11.93 6.20
C THR A 26 29.14 -10.96 6.91
N GLY A 27 28.65 -9.80 7.36
CA GLY A 27 29.46 -8.73 7.96
C GLY A 27 29.85 -8.88 9.44
N ARG A 28 29.68 -10.06 10.07
CA ARG A 28 29.88 -10.24 11.53
C ARG A 28 31.30 -10.59 11.99
N SER A 29 32.26 -10.77 11.07
CA SER A 29 33.66 -11.01 11.44
C SER A 29 34.50 -9.76 11.28
N SER A 30 34.36 -8.79 12.19
CA SER A 30 35.42 -7.81 12.45
C SER A 30 35.32 -7.28 13.88
N THR A 31 36.46 -7.35 14.53
CA THR A 31 36.79 -7.21 15.94
C THR A 31 36.36 -5.87 16.54
N ALA A 32 35.87 -5.90 17.77
CA ALA A 32 35.64 -4.73 18.61
C ALA A 32 36.97 -3.99 18.88
N THR A 33 37.05 -2.70 18.56
CA THR A 33 38.00 -1.75 19.17
C THR A 33 37.43 -0.33 19.13
N ALA A 34 37.45 0.32 20.29
CA ALA A 34 37.26 1.74 20.58
C ALA A 34 35.91 2.40 20.21
N GLN A 35 35.20 2.85 21.25
CA GLN A 35 34.22 3.93 21.20
C GLN A 35 34.71 5.07 20.28
N GLN A 36 34.10 5.17 19.11
CA GLN A 36 33.88 6.44 18.45
C GLN A 36 32.45 6.83 18.81
N VAL A 37 32.26 8.00 19.42
CA VAL A 37 30.97 8.70 19.39
C VAL A 37 30.56 8.71 17.92
N PRO A 38 29.45 8.05 17.51
CA PRO A 38 29.05 8.09 16.12
C PRO A 38 28.82 9.54 15.76
N GLN A 39 29.66 10.07 14.88
CA GLN A 39 29.32 11.26 14.14
C GLN A 39 28.03 10.88 13.41
N GLU A 40 26.88 11.40 13.85
CA GLU A 40 25.57 11.10 13.27
C GLU A 40 25.58 11.55 11.82
N LEU A 41 26.02 10.66 10.94
CA LEU A 41 25.81 10.78 9.51
C LEU A 41 24.29 10.82 9.32
N PRO A 42 23.74 11.79 8.57
CA PRO A 42 22.30 11.93 8.41
C PRO A 42 21.72 10.58 7.97
N SER A 43 20.79 10.06 8.77
CA SER A 43 20.13 8.79 8.48
C SER A 43 19.46 8.90 7.10
N THR A 44 19.79 7.99 6.19
CA THR A 44 19.13 7.96 4.88
C THR A 44 17.84 7.17 5.01
N LEU A 45 16.70 7.83 4.77
CA LEU A 45 15.37 7.23 4.90
C LEU A 45 14.73 7.07 3.54
N ASP A 46 14.46 5.81 3.18
CA ASP A 46 13.81 5.44 1.93
C ASP A 46 12.28 5.57 2.03
N TYR A 47 11.79 6.79 2.31
CA TYR A 47 10.38 7.04 2.66
C TYR A 47 9.63 7.90 1.66
N HIS A 48 10.31 8.59 0.75
CA HIS A 48 9.63 9.39 -0.27
C HIS A 48 9.00 8.48 -1.32
N ILE A 49 7.72 8.71 -1.61
CA ILE A 49 7.01 8.04 -2.70
C ILE A 49 6.44 9.12 -3.59
N SER A 50 6.93 9.22 -4.83
CA SER A 50 6.42 10.20 -5.79
C SER A 50 4.90 10.05 -6.01
N VAL A 51 4.18 11.16 -5.95
CA VAL A 51 2.73 11.21 -6.25
C VAL A 51 2.42 10.70 -7.67
N ARG A 52 3.35 10.86 -8.62
CA ARG A 52 3.19 10.32 -9.98
C ARG A 52 3.20 8.79 -9.97
N ARG A 53 4.06 8.17 -9.16
CA ARG A 53 4.08 6.71 -8.99
C ARG A 53 2.78 6.23 -8.34
N ILE A 54 2.28 6.93 -7.33
CA ILE A 54 0.99 6.61 -6.71
C ILE A 54 -0.12 6.56 -7.77
N LEU A 55 -0.23 7.60 -8.61
CA LEU A 55 -1.25 7.66 -9.66
C LEU A 55 -1.12 6.50 -10.65
N ILE A 56 0.08 6.30 -11.21
CA ILE A 56 0.33 5.25 -12.21
C ILE A 56 0.05 3.87 -11.63
N MET A 57 0.56 3.58 -10.43
CA MET A 57 0.39 2.27 -9.81
C MET A 57 -1.06 2.03 -9.39
N SER A 58 -1.78 3.05 -8.90
CA SER A 58 -3.21 2.92 -8.57
C SER A 58 -4.05 2.57 -9.80
N VAL A 59 -3.79 3.22 -10.95
CA VAL A 59 -4.51 2.92 -12.19
C VAL A 59 -4.14 1.54 -12.73
N LEU A 60 -2.84 1.25 -12.87
CA LEU A 60 -2.37 -0.03 -13.45
C LEU A 60 -2.74 -1.24 -12.61
N SER A 61 -2.80 -1.10 -11.28
CA SER A 61 -3.21 -2.16 -10.37
C SER A 61 -4.73 -2.29 -10.17
N HIS A 62 -5.54 -1.55 -10.95
CA HIS A 62 -7.01 -1.55 -10.80
C HIS A 62 -7.45 -1.12 -9.38
N GLY A 63 -6.75 -0.15 -8.78
CA GLY A 63 -7.03 0.34 -7.42
C GLY A 63 -6.41 -0.48 -6.29
N LEU A 64 -5.88 -1.68 -6.58
CA LEU A 64 -5.28 -2.56 -5.56
C LEU A 64 -4.03 -1.97 -4.88
N TYR A 65 -3.44 -0.93 -5.46
CA TYR A 65 -2.32 -0.21 -4.84
C TYR A 65 -2.67 0.36 -3.46
N LEU A 66 -3.95 0.59 -3.14
CA LEU A 66 -4.38 0.98 -1.79
C LEU A 66 -3.89 0.00 -0.71
N PHE A 67 -3.96 -1.31 -0.98
CA PHE A 67 -3.50 -2.34 -0.04
C PHE A 67 -2.00 -2.26 0.19
N TYR A 68 -1.23 -2.15 -0.90
CA TYR A 68 0.21 -2.04 -0.82
C TYR A 68 0.66 -0.73 -0.17
N TRP A 69 -0.02 0.37 -0.47
CA TRP A 69 0.23 1.65 0.15
C TRP A 69 0.02 1.57 1.66
N PHE A 70 -1.07 0.96 2.13
CA PHE A 70 -1.30 0.73 3.56
C PHE A 70 -0.20 -0.10 4.21
N PHE A 71 0.25 -1.16 3.54
CA PHE A 71 1.38 -1.96 4.00
C PHE A 71 2.64 -1.10 4.12
N LEU A 72 2.97 -0.33 3.09
CA LEU A 72 4.21 0.43 3.02
C LEU A 72 4.23 1.55 4.05
N THR A 73 3.13 2.28 4.23
CA THR A 73 3.06 3.36 5.21
C THR A 73 3.01 2.83 6.64
N TRP A 74 2.32 1.72 6.93
CA TRP A 74 2.44 1.10 8.26
C TRP A 74 3.87 0.63 8.56
N LYS A 75 4.60 0.15 7.54
CA LYS A 75 6.01 -0.19 7.67
C LYS A 75 6.86 1.05 7.96
N GLN A 76 6.68 2.14 7.22
CA GLN A 76 7.38 3.41 7.45
C GLN A 76 7.09 3.95 8.86
N TYR A 77 5.83 3.93 9.29
CA TYR A 77 5.44 4.36 10.64
C TYR A 77 6.15 3.55 11.73
N ARG A 78 6.15 2.22 11.61
CA ARG A 78 6.84 1.32 12.53
C ARG A 78 8.33 1.63 12.60
N ASP A 79 8.95 1.68 11.43
CA ASP A 79 10.40 1.82 11.30
C ASP A 79 10.85 3.23 11.76
N HIS A 80 9.99 4.24 11.65
CA HIS A 80 10.23 5.59 12.15
C HIS A 80 9.99 5.76 13.66
N THR A 81 8.89 5.22 14.19
CA THR A 81 8.49 5.45 15.60
C THR A 81 8.96 4.38 16.58
N GLY A 82 9.39 3.21 16.07
CA GLY A 82 9.70 2.04 16.89
C GLY A 82 8.47 1.35 17.48
N ASN A 83 7.25 1.85 17.24
CA ASN A 83 6.03 1.28 17.80
C ASN A 83 5.72 -0.11 17.21
N PRO A 84 5.32 -1.10 18.03
CA PRO A 84 5.10 -2.47 17.57
C PRO A 84 3.79 -2.60 16.78
N VAL A 85 3.86 -2.29 15.48
CA VAL A 85 2.77 -2.54 14.53
C VAL A 85 3.16 -3.61 13.51
N PHE A 86 2.17 -4.28 12.92
CA PHE A 86 2.38 -5.38 11.97
C PHE A 86 1.84 -5.02 10.58
N PRO A 87 2.67 -4.46 9.68
CA PRO A 87 2.20 -3.82 8.45
C PRO A 87 1.37 -4.72 7.52
N VAL A 88 1.78 -5.99 7.36
CA VAL A 88 1.07 -6.97 6.52
C VAL A 88 -0.35 -7.19 7.05
N TRP A 89 -0.49 -7.47 8.34
CA TRP A 89 -1.80 -7.70 8.95
C TRP A 89 -2.70 -6.48 8.82
N HIS A 90 -2.14 -5.29 8.99
CA HIS A 90 -2.88 -4.03 8.86
C HIS A 90 -3.41 -3.83 7.43
N ALA A 91 -2.61 -4.12 6.40
CA ALA A 91 -3.06 -4.07 5.02
C ALA A 91 -4.17 -5.10 4.73
N MET A 92 -4.02 -6.34 5.23
CA MET A 92 -5.02 -7.40 5.05
C MET A 92 -6.37 -7.06 5.67
N THR A 93 -6.42 -6.24 6.73
CA THR A 93 -7.69 -5.79 7.32
C THR A 93 -8.59 -5.03 6.36
N LEU A 94 -8.06 -4.47 5.27
CA LEU A 94 -8.86 -3.80 4.25
C LEU A 94 -9.85 -4.75 3.57
N MET A 95 -9.58 -6.06 3.57
CA MET A 95 -10.50 -7.09 3.05
C MET A 95 -11.66 -7.42 4.01
N VAL A 96 -11.59 -6.97 5.26
CA VAL A 96 -12.61 -7.27 6.27
C VAL A 96 -13.62 -6.11 6.32
N PRO A 97 -14.87 -6.30 5.87
CA PRO A 97 -15.87 -5.24 5.86
C PRO A 97 -16.06 -4.64 7.25
N VAL A 98 -16.36 -3.33 7.30
CA VAL A 98 -16.53 -2.53 8.53
C VAL A 98 -15.26 -2.39 9.36
N TYR A 99 -14.54 -3.48 9.66
CA TYR A 99 -13.27 -3.43 10.39
C TYR A 99 -12.21 -2.61 9.64
N SER A 100 -12.17 -2.72 8.31
CA SER A 100 -11.32 -1.89 7.45
C SER A 100 -11.49 -0.39 7.68
N LEU A 101 -12.70 0.07 8.03
CA LEU A 101 -13.00 1.48 8.29
C LEU A 101 -12.36 1.95 9.59
N PHE A 102 -12.46 1.15 10.66
CA PHE A 102 -11.79 1.44 11.93
C PHE A 102 -10.26 1.46 11.76
N ARG A 103 -9.72 0.53 10.97
CA ARG A 103 -8.29 0.46 10.69
C ARG A 103 -7.81 1.62 9.84
N THR A 104 -8.61 2.07 8.89
CA THR A 104 -8.36 3.28 8.10
C THR A 104 -8.36 4.52 8.98
N HIS A 105 -9.37 4.65 9.84
CA HIS A 105 -9.45 5.74 10.82
C HIS A 105 -8.19 5.80 11.68
N ALA A 106 -7.80 4.68 12.28
CA ALA A 106 -6.61 4.59 13.13
C ALA A 106 -5.34 5.00 12.37
N HIS A 107 -5.14 4.48 11.16
CA HIS A 107 -3.96 4.82 10.34
C HIS A 107 -3.87 6.32 10.06
N MET A 108 -4.97 6.94 9.61
CA MET A 108 -4.97 8.36 9.28
C MET A 108 -4.82 9.25 10.51
N ARG A 109 -5.42 8.85 11.64
CA ARG A 109 -5.25 9.54 12.91
C ARG A 109 -3.79 9.53 13.35
N THR A 110 -3.14 8.37 13.31
CA THR A 110 -1.73 8.22 13.69
C THR A 110 -0.81 9.15 12.89
N TYR A 111 -0.96 9.21 11.57
CA TYR A 111 -0.15 10.12 10.75
C TYR A 111 -0.50 11.59 10.96
N LYS A 112 -1.78 11.89 11.20
CA LYS A 112 -2.20 13.26 11.50
C LYS A 112 -1.60 13.75 12.82
N GLU A 113 -1.64 12.94 13.86
CA GLU A 113 -1.01 13.23 15.16
C GLU A 113 0.51 13.42 14.98
N LEU A 114 1.17 12.51 14.27
CA LEU A 114 2.60 12.60 13.98
C LEU A 114 3.00 13.91 13.26
N MET A 115 2.19 14.37 12.32
CA MET A 115 2.38 15.66 11.64
C MET A 115 2.19 16.85 12.60
N LEU A 116 1.13 16.82 13.40
CA LEU A 116 0.83 17.89 14.35
C LEU A 116 1.91 18.03 15.42
N ASP A 117 2.40 16.91 15.95
CA ASP A 117 3.47 16.88 16.97
C ASP A 117 4.80 17.42 16.42
N ALA A 118 5.06 17.22 15.13
CA ALA A 118 6.21 17.78 14.44
C ALA A 118 6.00 19.22 13.95
N GLY A 119 4.87 19.87 14.25
CA GLY A 119 4.55 21.22 13.78
C GLY A 119 4.29 21.33 12.27
N VAL A 120 4.05 20.20 11.58
CA VAL A 120 3.79 20.13 10.15
C VAL A 120 2.30 20.26 9.88
N HIS A 121 1.93 21.21 9.01
CA HIS A 121 0.54 21.38 8.61
C HIS A 121 -0.01 20.14 7.87
N SER A 122 -1.13 19.61 8.35
CA SER A 122 -1.82 18.46 7.78
C SER A 122 -3.21 18.81 7.26
N THR A 123 -3.50 18.46 6.00
CA THR A 123 -4.84 18.58 5.39
C THR A 123 -5.64 17.29 5.49
N ILE A 124 -5.19 16.33 6.31
CA ILE A 124 -5.87 15.05 6.51
C ILE A 124 -7.17 15.27 7.29
N ASN A 125 -8.31 15.02 6.62
CA ASN A 125 -9.62 14.87 7.25
C ASN A 125 -9.94 13.38 7.38
N VAL A 126 -9.77 12.83 8.58
CA VAL A 126 -9.90 11.39 8.87
C VAL A 126 -11.30 10.87 8.49
N GLY A 127 -12.36 11.60 8.81
CA GLY A 127 -13.74 11.20 8.51
C GLY A 127 -14.00 11.12 7.00
N MET A 128 -13.54 12.11 6.23
CA MET A 128 -13.66 12.09 4.77
C MET A 128 -12.90 10.93 4.15
N ILE A 129 -11.69 10.64 4.63
CA ILE A 129 -10.89 9.51 4.13
C ILE A 129 -11.60 8.18 4.38
N VAL A 130 -12.12 7.98 5.58
CA VAL A 130 -12.91 6.78 5.91
C VAL A 130 -14.15 6.68 5.00
N GLY A 131 -14.86 7.79 4.78
CA GLY A 131 -16.00 7.84 3.87
C GLY A 131 -15.66 7.49 2.42
N LEU A 132 -14.51 7.96 1.92
CA LEU A 132 -14.03 7.63 0.57
C LEU A 132 -13.62 6.16 0.44
N VAL A 133 -12.91 5.60 1.44
CA VAL A 133 -12.56 4.17 1.45
C VAL A 133 -13.81 3.30 1.55
N PHE A 134 -14.80 3.69 2.36
CA PHE A 134 -16.10 3.03 2.40
C PHE A 134 -16.78 3.06 1.03
N THR A 135 -16.81 4.23 0.39
CA THR A 135 -17.44 4.43 -0.91
C THR A 135 -16.77 3.56 -1.98
N SER A 136 -15.43 3.56 -2.09
CA SER A 136 -14.73 2.70 -3.05
C SER A 136 -14.98 1.22 -2.78
N SER A 137 -14.96 0.80 -1.51
CA SER A 137 -15.24 -0.61 -1.13
C SER A 137 -16.65 -1.04 -1.52
N VAL A 138 -17.65 -0.16 -1.38
CA VAL A 138 -19.03 -0.41 -1.82
C VAL A 138 -19.09 -0.50 -3.35
N LEU A 139 -18.45 0.41 -4.07
CA LEU A 139 -18.39 0.38 -5.54
C LEU A 139 -17.76 -0.92 -6.05
N ASP A 140 -16.63 -1.33 -5.47
CA ASP A 140 -15.94 -2.58 -5.83
C ASP A 140 -16.84 -3.80 -5.56
N THR A 141 -17.53 -3.80 -4.41
CA THR A 141 -18.49 -4.86 -4.07
C THR A 141 -19.65 -4.91 -5.06
N VAL A 142 -20.24 -3.76 -5.42
CA VAL A 142 -21.32 -3.70 -6.41
C VAL A 142 -20.83 -4.17 -7.78
N SER A 143 -19.68 -3.70 -8.25
CA SER A 143 -19.09 -4.10 -9.53
C SER A 143 -18.81 -5.61 -9.59
N PHE A 144 -18.29 -6.18 -8.50
CA PHE A 144 -18.05 -7.62 -8.38
C PHE A 144 -19.35 -8.42 -8.47
N ASN A 145 -20.41 -8.00 -7.76
CA ASN A 145 -21.70 -8.69 -7.77
C ASN A 145 -22.45 -8.56 -9.11
N LEU A 146 -22.32 -7.42 -9.80
CA LEU A 146 -22.83 -7.27 -11.17
C LEU A 146 -22.16 -8.24 -12.16
N GLY A 147 -20.95 -8.73 -11.83
CA GLY A 147 -20.23 -9.76 -12.59
C GLY A 147 -20.64 -11.21 -12.27
N GLY A 148 -21.65 -11.42 -11.43
CA GLY A 148 -22.03 -12.75 -10.94
C GLY A 148 -21.30 -13.18 -9.66
N GLY A 149 -20.46 -12.32 -9.09
CA GLY A 149 -19.74 -12.58 -7.84
C GLY A 149 -18.94 -13.88 -7.86
N PHE A 150 -18.88 -14.59 -6.73
CA PHE A 150 -18.15 -15.87 -6.62
C PHE A 150 -18.87 -17.06 -7.27
N ALA A 151 -20.14 -16.92 -7.64
CA ALA A 151 -20.97 -17.99 -8.21
C ALA A 151 -21.04 -17.94 -9.75
N GLY A 152 -20.14 -17.19 -10.39
CA GLY A 152 -20.17 -16.77 -11.79
C GLY A 152 -20.74 -17.79 -12.76
N SER A 153 -21.91 -17.50 -13.32
CA SER A 153 -22.58 -18.32 -14.34
C SER A 153 -23.64 -17.59 -15.16
N ALA A 154 -23.80 -16.27 -15.00
CA ALA A 154 -24.79 -15.52 -15.76
C ALA A 154 -24.14 -14.83 -16.96
N GLU A 155 -24.70 -15.05 -18.15
CA GLU A 155 -24.48 -14.15 -19.29
C GLU A 155 -24.76 -12.71 -18.85
N ILE A 156 -23.86 -11.79 -19.20
CA ILE A 156 -23.94 -10.40 -18.74
C ILE A 156 -24.46 -9.56 -19.90
N SER A 157 -25.50 -8.77 -19.66
CA SER A 157 -25.98 -7.82 -20.67
C SER A 157 -24.93 -6.74 -20.95
N THR A 158 -24.92 -6.19 -22.16
CA THR A 158 -24.02 -5.07 -22.52
C THR A 158 -24.18 -3.87 -21.57
N GLY A 159 -25.40 -3.59 -21.12
CA GLY A 159 -25.68 -2.53 -20.15
C GLY A 159 -25.03 -2.78 -18.80
N THR A 160 -25.07 -4.02 -18.32
CA THR A 160 -24.41 -4.42 -17.07
C THR A 160 -22.88 -4.35 -17.20
N ALA A 161 -22.31 -4.80 -18.33
CA ALA A 161 -20.88 -4.70 -18.60
C ALA A 161 -20.39 -3.24 -18.62
N ALA A 162 -21.13 -2.35 -19.29
CA ALA A 162 -20.83 -0.92 -19.32
C ALA A 162 -20.93 -0.28 -17.92
N ALA A 163 -21.94 -0.65 -17.13
CA ALA A 163 -22.08 -0.18 -15.74
C ALA A 163 -20.91 -0.63 -14.86
N ARG A 164 -20.46 -1.89 -14.97
CA ARG A 164 -19.28 -2.39 -14.25
C ARG A 164 -18.02 -1.60 -14.58
N LEU A 165 -17.76 -1.37 -15.88
CA LEU A 165 -16.61 -0.56 -16.30
C LEU A 165 -16.67 0.86 -15.72
N ALA A 166 -17.84 1.51 -15.78
CA ALA A 166 -18.01 2.85 -15.22
C ALA A 166 -17.78 2.88 -13.70
N ILE A 167 -18.31 1.91 -12.96
CA ILE A 167 -18.11 1.78 -11.51
C ILE A 167 -16.62 1.57 -11.19
N ASN A 168 -15.93 0.69 -11.91
CA ASN A 168 -14.50 0.44 -11.73
C ASN A 168 -13.66 1.71 -11.98
N LEU A 169 -13.96 2.46 -13.04
CA LEU A 169 -13.28 3.73 -13.33
C LEU A 169 -13.49 4.76 -12.22
N VAL A 170 -14.71 4.89 -11.70
CA VAL A 170 -15.01 5.79 -10.58
C VAL A 170 -14.29 5.34 -9.30
N SER A 171 -14.30 4.04 -8.99
CA SER A 171 -13.60 3.49 -7.82
C SER A 171 -12.10 3.76 -7.88
N VAL A 172 -11.46 3.46 -9.02
CA VAL A 172 -10.03 3.73 -9.25
C VAL A 172 -9.72 5.22 -9.17
N ALA A 173 -10.59 6.10 -9.67
CA ALA A 173 -10.43 7.54 -9.56
C ALA A 173 -10.50 8.02 -8.10
N ILE A 174 -11.45 7.51 -7.32
CA ILE A 174 -11.57 7.80 -5.88
C ILE A 174 -10.31 7.36 -5.14
N VAL A 175 -9.86 6.12 -5.33
CA VAL A 175 -8.64 5.59 -4.68
C VAL A 175 -7.41 6.38 -5.09
N SER A 176 -7.26 6.70 -6.37
CA SER A 176 -6.12 7.48 -6.87
C SER A 176 -6.09 8.89 -6.26
N GLY A 177 -7.23 9.59 -6.26
CA GLY A 177 -7.35 10.91 -5.66
C GLY A 177 -7.07 10.90 -4.15
N LEU A 178 -7.58 9.88 -3.44
CA LEU A 178 -7.31 9.66 -2.02
C LEU A 178 -5.81 9.50 -1.77
N LEU A 179 -5.15 8.58 -2.48
CA LEU A 179 -3.73 8.29 -2.25
C LEU A 179 -2.83 9.46 -2.67
N LEU A 180 -3.18 10.21 -3.71
CA LEU A 180 -2.47 11.44 -4.08
C LEU A 180 -2.51 12.47 -2.95
N HIS A 181 -3.69 12.70 -2.36
CA HIS A 181 -3.85 13.62 -1.23
C HIS A 181 -3.06 13.17 0.00
N LEU A 182 -3.16 11.89 0.35
CA LEU A 182 -2.47 11.31 1.51
C LEU A 182 -0.96 11.33 1.33
N GLN A 183 -0.46 10.85 0.19
CA GLN A 183 0.98 10.80 -0.05
C GLN A 183 1.59 12.21 -0.09
N GLY A 184 0.88 13.20 -0.61
CA GLY A 184 1.32 14.59 -0.54
C GLY A 184 1.52 15.10 0.90
N ASN A 185 0.64 14.71 1.83
CA ASN A 185 0.80 15.02 3.26
C ASN A 185 2.00 14.26 3.86
N LEU A 186 2.12 12.96 3.59
CA LEU A 186 3.21 12.13 4.13
C LEU A 186 4.58 12.58 3.61
N ASN A 187 4.71 12.91 2.32
CA ASN A 187 5.97 13.42 1.78
C ASN A 187 6.37 14.75 2.43
N ARG A 188 5.43 15.66 2.68
CA ARG A 188 5.73 16.91 3.42
C ARG A 188 6.27 16.63 4.81
N TYR A 189 5.68 15.66 5.51
CA TYR A 189 6.16 15.23 6.81
C TYR A 189 7.57 14.63 6.74
N TRP A 190 7.83 13.72 5.80
CA TRP A 190 9.16 13.12 5.67
C TRP A 190 10.23 14.18 5.36
N HIS A 191 9.93 15.14 4.49
CA HIS A 191 10.85 16.24 4.18
C HIS A 191 11.06 17.25 5.30
N SER A 192 10.21 17.27 6.34
CA SER A 192 10.42 18.15 7.49
C SER A 192 11.40 17.58 8.53
N LEU A 193 11.86 16.34 8.36
CA LEU A 193 12.81 15.71 9.28
C LEU A 193 14.22 16.24 9.01
N GLU A 194 14.70 17.14 9.88
CA GLU A 194 16.03 17.78 9.73
C GLU A 194 17.21 16.79 9.84
N SER A 195 17.02 15.68 10.56
CA SER A 195 18.07 14.70 10.88
C SER A 195 18.25 13.60 9.82
N ALA A 196 17.51 13.66 8.71
CA ALA A 196 17.47 12.57 7.73
C ALA A 196 17.53 13.08 6.29
N THR A 197 18.28 12.37 5.46
CA THR A 197 18.21 12.55 3.99
C THR A 197 17.14 11.63 3.45
N ILE A 198 16.08 12.20 2.89
CA ILE A 198 14.96 11.42 2.35
C ILE A 198 15.24 11.04 0.89
N VAL A 199 15.09 9.76 0.56
CA VAL A 199 15.26 9.22 -0.79
C VAL A 199 14.00 8.48 -1.27
N ASP A 200 13.92 8.27 -2.58
CA ASP A 200 12.82 7.59 -3.26
C ASP A 200 12.80 6.08 -2.99
N VAL A 201 11.67 5.59 -2.48
CA VAL A 201 11.39 4.15 -2.29
C VAL A 201 11.71 3.39 -3.57
N LYS A 202 12.45 2.29 -3.50
CA LYS A 202 12.69 1.44 -4.70
C LYS A 202 11.42 0.71 -5.12
N ILE A 203 11.26 0.47 -6.43
CA ILE A 203 10.18 -0.38 -6.93
C ILE A 203 10.49 -1.84 -6.57
N GLY A 204 9.56 -2.48 -5.87
CA GLY A 204 9.70 -3.86 -5.40
C GLY A 204 8.96 -4.88 -6.27
N PHE A 205 9.26 -6.16 -6.06
CA PHE A 205 8.54 -7.28 -6.69
C PHE A 205 7.01 -7.18 -6.49
N SER A 206 6.57 -6.80 -5.29
CA SER A 206 5.14 -6.69 -4.96
C SER A 206 4.38 -5.71 -5.85
N GLU A 207 4.99 -4.60 -6.25
CA GLU A 207 4.33 -3.62 -7.13
C GLU A 207 4.22 -4.13 -8.56
N VAL A 208 5.25 -4.79 -9.07
CA VAL A 208 5.20 -5.43 -10.40
C VAL A 208 4.11 -6.51 -10.42
N PHE A 209 4.04 -7.32 -9.36
CA PHE A 209 3.00 -8.33 -9.20
C PHE A 209 1.58 -7.73 -9.16
N LEU A 210 1.39 -6.60 -8.45
CA LEU A 210 0.10 -5.90 -8.42
C LEU A 210 -0.29 -5.31 -9.78
N VAL A 211 0.67 -4.78 -10.54
CA VAL A 211 0.41 -4.31 -11.90
C VAL A 211 -0.03 -5.46 -12.80
N PHE A 212 0.61 -6.62 -12.70
CA PHE A 212 0.20 -7.80 -13.46
C PHE A 212 -1.25 -8.21 -13.16
N ILE A 213 -1.64 -8.28 -11.88
CA ILE A 213 -3.02 -8.57 -11.48
C ILE A 213 -3.98 -7.49 -12.00
N GLY A 214 -3.65 -6.21 -11.82
CA GLY A 214 -4.53 -5.13 -12.23
C GLY A 214 -4.75 -5.06 -13.74
N VAL A 215 -3.71 -5.31 -14.54
CA VAL A 215 -3.83 -5.41 -15.99
C VAL A 215 -4.76 -6.57 -16.37
N PHE A 216 -4.64 -7.72 -15.71
CA PHE A 216 -5.57 -8.83 -15.93
C PHE A 216 -7.02 -8.45 -15.60
N LEU A 217 -7.27 -7.74 -14.48
CA LEU A 217 -8.61 -7.25 -14.12
C LEU A 217 -9.16 -6.23 -15.11
N TRP A 218 -8.31 -5.36 -15.66
CA TRP A 218 -8.71 -4.45 -16.73
C TRP A 218 -9.09 -5.19 -18.01
N ILE A 219 -8.28 -6.17 -18.41
CA ILE A 219 -8.56 -7.01 -19.59
C ILE A 219 -9.87 -7.75 -19.40
N ASP A 220 -10.11 -8.37 -18.24
CA ASP A 220 -11.37 -9.05 -17.92
C ASP A 220 -12.56 -8.10 -18.04
N THR A 221 -12.49 -6.94 -17.37
CA THR A 221 -13.56 -5.93 -17.42
C THR A 221 -13.85 -5.49 -18.86
N ILE A 222 -12.82 -5.22 -19.66
CA ILE A 222 -12.98 -4.80 -21.06
C ILE A 222 -13.50 -5.95 -21.93
N ALA A 223 -13.02 -7.18 -21.71
CA ALA A 223 -13.44 -8.36 -22.45
C ALA A 223 -14.94 -8.63 -22.27
N THR A 224 -15.50 -8.40 -21.07
CA THR A 224 -16.95 -8.52 -20.84
C THR A 224 -17.79 -7.54 -21.68
N LEU A 225 -17.20 -6.45 -22.17
CA LEU A 225 -17.89 -5.46 -23.01
C LEU A 225 -17.83 -5.81 -24.50
N VAL A 226 -16.76 -6.47 -24.96
CA VAL A 226 -16.46 -6.61 -26.40
C VAL A 226 -16.51 -8.04 -26.92
N ASN A 227 -16.40 -9.04 -26.05
CA ASN A 227 -16.32 -10.43 -26.47
C ASN A 227 -17.73 -11.07 -26.47
N PRO A 228 -18.20 -11.57 -27.64
CA PRO A 228 -19.50 -12.22 -27.76
C PRO A 228 -19.69 -13.43 -26.84
N ALA A 229 -18.60 -14.07 -26.39
CA ALA A 229 -18.68 -15.18 -25.43
C ALA A 229 -19.25 -14.76 -24.05
N TYR A 230 -19.19 -13.47 -23.70
CA TYR A 230 -19.74 -12.93 -22.45
C TYR A 230 -21.10 -12.25 -22.64
N LEU A 231 -21.42 -11.82 -23.87
CA LEU A 231 -22.63 -11.08 -24.21
C LEU A 231 -23.71 -12.06 -24.65
N ALA A 232 -24.87 -12.03 -23.99
CA ALA A 232 -26.05 -12.73 -24.51
C ALA A 232 -26.37 -12.23 -25.93
N GLY A 233 -26.72 -13.16 -26.82
CA GLY A 233 -27.22 -12.85 -28.16
C GLY A 233 -28.41 -11.90 -28.09
N LEU A 234 -28.43 -10.95 -29.03
CA LEU A 234 -29.51 -9.99 -29.30
C LEU A 234 -30.92 -10.60 -29.19
#